data_AF-A0A8D8H376-F1
#
_entry.id   AF-A0A8D8H376-F1
#
_cell.length_a   1.000
_cell.length_b   1.000
_cell.length_c   1.000
_cell.angle_alpha   90.00
_cell.angle_beta   90.00
_cell.angle_gamma   90.00
#
_symmetry.space_group_name_H-M   'P 1'
#
loop_
_entity.id
_entity.type
_entity.pdbx_description
1 polymer ?
#
loop_
_entity_poly.entity_id
_entity_poly.type
_entity_poly.pdbx_seq_one_letter_code
_entity_poly.pdbx_strand_id
1 'polypeptide(L)'
;YIFIDECGSAKEISSLVPIVGVGINEGQITASIVLAGDPRQLGPVIPCKYLNDTTHSVSLLERIADKGLYAKNPLTGEYDPNVITQLRNNFRSHPALLELPNRMFYAGQLRAKASPDKTHWAVGWDRLPN
;
A
#
# COMPACT_ATOMS: atom_id res chain seq x y z
N TYR A 1 -7.36 17.79 8.56
CA TYR A 1 -7.06 16.45 8.03
C TYR A 1 -6.09 16.59 6.86
N ILE A 2 -5.16 15.65 6.73
CA ILE A 2 -4.21 15.55 5.61
C ILE A 2 -4.30 14.13 5.07
N PHE A 3 -4.63 13.99 3.79
CA PHE A 3 -4.68 12.70 3.11
C PHE A 3 -3.52 12.63 2.11
N ILE A 4 -2.72 11.57 2.19
CA ILE A 4 -1.62 11.31 1.27
C ILE A 4 -1.89 9.96 0.62
N ASP A 5 -2.32 9.99 -0.64
CA ASP A 5 -2.50 8.78 -1.44
C ASP A 5 -1.20 8.37 -2.13
N GLU A 6 -1.12 7.09 -2.51
CA GLU A 6 0.07 6.46 -3.10
C GLU A 6 1.36 6.66 -2.27
N CYS A 7 1.21 6.81 -0.94
CA CYS A 7 2.31 7.10 -0.02
C CYS A 7 3.37 5.98 0.00
N GLY A 8 3.01 4.75 -0.37
CA GLY A 8 3.94 3.62 -0.54
C GLY A 8 5.01 3.84 -1.62
N SER A 9 4.71 4.68 -2.62
CA SER A 9 5.65 5.03 -3.70
C SER A 9 6.36 6.38 -3.49
N ALA A 10 5.95 7.13 -2.47
CA ALA A 10 6.50 8.44 -2.17
C ALA A 10 7.74 8.32 -1.28
N LYS A 11 8.77 9.12 -1.59
CA LYS A 11 9.91 9.31 -0.67
C LYS A 11 9.36 9.84 0.65
N GLU A 12 9.86 9.32 1.76
CA GLU A 12 9.44 9.75 3.09
C GLU A 12 9.50 11.28 3.25
N ILE A 13 10.60 11.90 2.82
CA ILE A 13 10.77 13.36 2.86
C ILE A 13 9.67 14.10 2.10
N SER A 14 9.18 13.56 0.99
CA SER A 14 8.12 14.16 0.19
C SER A 14 6.77 14.06 0.90
N SER A 15 6.48 12.95 1.57
CA SER A 15 5.28 12.79 2.39
C SER A 15 5.29 13.70 3.62
N LEU A 16 6.46 14.07 4.15
CA LEU A 16 6.58 14.98 5.30
C LEU A 16 6.29 16.44 4.96
N VAL A 17 6.50 16.88 3.71
CA VAL A 17 6.27 18.28 3.29
C VAL A 17 4.85 18.77 3.62
N PRO A 18 3.75 18.10 3.21
CA PRO A 18 2.41 18.54 3.58
C PRO A 18 2.14 18.40 5.08
N ILE A 19 2.69 17.38 5.75
CA ILE A 19 2.48 17.16 7.20
C ILE A 19 3.05 18.33 8.00
N VAL A 20 4.29 18.73 7.72
CA VAL A 20 4.95 19.83 8.43
C VAL A 20 4.40 21.18 7.97
N GLY A 21 4.14 21.34 6.67
CA GLY A 21 3.76 22.63 6.10
C GLY A 21 2.36 23.10 6.49
N VAL A 22 1.40 22.18 6.69
CA VAL A 22 0.02 22.55 7.05
C VAL A 22 -0.55 21.79 8.25
N GLY A 23 0.15 20.76 8.75
CA GLY A 23 -0.31 19.93 9.86
C GLY A 23 0.25 20.31 11.22
N ILE A 24 1.16 21.28 11.29
CA ILE A 24 1.80 21.73 12.53
C ILE A 24 1.42 23.18 12.78
N ASN A 25 0.94 23.46 14.00
CA ASN A 25 0.72 24.82 14.50
C ASN A 25 1.40 24.94 15.88
N GLU A 26 2.16 26.01 16.10
CA GLU A 26 2.89 26.26 17.36
C GLU A 26 3.74 25.06 17.85
N GLY A 27 4.31 24.30 16.91
CA GLY A 27 5.13 23.11 17.21
C GLY A 27 4.33 21.86 17.58
N GLN A 28 3.00 21.90 17.54
CA GLN A 28 2.12 20.76 17.78
C GLN A 28 1.45 20.27 16.49
N ILE A 29 1.33 18.96 16.35
CA ILE A 29 0.54 18.36 15.27
C ILE A 29 -0.94 18.67 15.55
N THR A 30 -1.57 19.46 14.68
CA THR A 30 -2.97 19.87 14.79
C THR A 30 -3.87 19.20 13.74
N ALA A 31 -3.29 18.42 12.83
CA ALA A 31 -4.03 17.70 11.80
C ALA A 31 -4.01 16.19 12.04
N SER A 32 -5.15 15.53 11.81
CA SER A 32 -5.21 14.09 11.62
C SER A 32 -4.66 13.73 10.23
N ILE A 33 -3.70 12.81 10.20
CA ILE A 33 -2.98 12.39 8.99
C ILE A 33 -3.46 11.00 8.58
N VAL A 34 -3.80 10.84 7.31
CA VAL A 34 -4.21 9.56 6.71
C VAL A 34 -3.25 9.26 5.57
N LEU A 35 -2.52 8.15 5.69
CA LEU A 35 -1.61 7.64 4.67
C LEU A 35 -2.29 6.47 3.97
N ALA A 36 -2.44 6.55 2.66
CA ALA A 36 -3.01 5.51 1.82
C ALA A 36 -1.99 5.08 0.75
N GLY A 37 -2.10 3.83 0.31
CA GLY A 37 -1.20 3.23 -0.66
C GLY A 37 -0.88 1.78 -0.31
N ASP A 38 0.07 1.20 -1.03
CA ASP A 38 0.45 -0.19 -0.89
C ASP A 38 1.97 -0.37 -0.83
N PRO A 39 2.56 -0.64 0.36
CA PRO A 39 3.98 -0.90 0.51
C PRO A 39 4.50 -2.12 -0.25
N ARG A 40 3.61 -3.01 -0.73
CA ARG A 40 4.00 -4.20 -1.51
C ARG A 40 4.11 -3.94 -3.01
N GLN A 41 3.80 -2.73 -3.47
CA GLN A 41 3.94 -2.32 -4.87
C GLN A 41 5.28 -1.59 -5.11
N LEU A 42 5.33 -0.69 -6.10
CA LEU A 42 6.52 0.07 -6.41
C LEU A 42 6.83 1.04 -5.27
N GLY A 43 8.03 0.92 -4.72
CA GLY A 43 8.56 1.85 -3.74
C GLY A 43 9.07 3.16 -4.37
N PRO A 44 9.63 4.06 -3.54
CA PRO A 44 10.23 5.31 -3.96
C PRO A 44 11.34 5.16 -5.01
N VAL A 45 11.28 5.95 -6.08
CA VAL A 45 12.33 5.97 -7.10
C VAL A 45 13.51 6.82 -6.62
N ILE A 46 14.65 6.17 -6.40
CA ILE A 46 15.90 6.82 -5.99
C ILE A 46 16.94 6.77 -7.12
N PRO A 47 17.33 7.92 -7.70
CA PRO A 47 18.31 7.94 -8.80
C PRO A 47 19.70 7.46 -8.39
N CYS A 48 20.11 7.75 -7.15
CA CYS A 48 21.39 7.34 -6.62
C CYS A 48 21.35 5.89 -6.16
N LYS A 49 22.03 4.99 -6.89
CA LYS A 49 22.05 3.55 -6.59
C LYS A 49 22.53 3.23 -5.17
N TYR A 50 23.49 3.99 -4.64
CA TYR A 50 23.99 3.80 -3.27
C TYR A 50 22.89 3.94 -2.22
N LEU A 51 21.87 4.76 -2.48
CA LEU A 51 20.78 5.00 -1.54
C LEU A 51 19.67 3.94 -1.60
N ASN A 52 19.65 3.07 -2.62
CA ASN A 52 18.64 2.02 -2.73
C ASN A 52 18.72 1.00 -1.59
N ASP A 53 19.92 0.75 -1.08
CA ASP A 53 20.18 -0.18 0.02
C ASP A 53 20.09 0.48 1.41
N THR A 54 19.59 1.72 1.46
CA THR A 54 19.46 2.51 2.69
C THR A 54 17.99 2.82 2.97
N THR A 55 17.70 3.41 4.11
CA THR A 55 16.33 3.81 4.48
C THR A 55 15.68 4.84 3.54
N HIS A 56 16.45 5.43 2.61
CA HIS A 56 15.92 6.40 1.64
C HIS A 56 14.98 5.75 0.60
N SER A 57 15.10 4.44 0.37
CA SER A 57 14.21 3.67 -0.51
C SER A 57 12.96 3.15 0.21
N VAL A 58 12.79 3.46 1.50
CA VAL A 58 11.63 3.08 2.29
C VAL A 58 10.66 4.25 2.34
N SER A 59 9.39 4.00 2.05
CA SER A 59 8.36 5.04 2.13
C SER A 59 7.96 5.33 3.58
N LEU A 60 7.33 6.49 3.82
CA LEU A 60 6.79 6.82 5.14
C LEU A 60 5.75 5.79 5.60
N LEU A 61 4.88 5.35 4.68
CA LEU A 61 3.83 4.36 4.94
C LEU A 61 4.44 3.02 5.37
N GLU A 62 5.42 2.51 4.61
CA GLU A 62 6.13 1.27 4.92
C GLU A 62 6.84 1.36 6.27
N ARG A 63 7.60 2.43 6.49
CA ARG A 63 8.35 2.62 7.75
C ARG A 63 7.44 2.70 8.97
N ILE A 64 6.28 3.33 8.85
CA ILE A 64 5.32 3.43 9.96
C ILE A 64 4.62 2.08 10.18
N ALA A 65 4.20 1.39 9.12
CA ALA A 65 3.51 0.11 9.22
C ALA A 65 4.33 -0.99 9.92
N ASP A 66 5.65 -0.84 10.00
CA ASP A 66 6.55 -1.76 10.70
C ASP A 66 7.00 -1.26 12.09
N LYS A 67 6.41 -0.18 12.65
CA LYS A 67 6.85 0.41 13.92
C LYS A 67 5.75 0.58 14.96
N GLY A 68 6.08 0.23 16.20
CA GLY A 68 5.29 0.56 17.39
C GLY A 68 3.85 0.06 17.30
N LEU A 69 2.89 0.95 17.59
CA LEU A 69 1.46 0.65 17.59
C LEU A 69 0.88 0.27 16.23
N TYR A 70 1.59 0.58 15.14
CA TYR A 70 1.17 0.27 13.77
C TYR A 70 1.73 -1.07 13.29
N ALA A 71 2.75 -1.61 13.96
CA ALA A 71 3.33 -2.89 13.60
C ALA A 71 2.33 -4.03 13.79
N LYS A 72 2.49 -5.09 12.99
CA LYS A 72 1.75 -6.34 13.19
C LYS A 72 2.01 -6.88 14.59
N ASN A 73 0.95 -7.38 15.23
CA ASN A 73 1.08 -8.11 16.48
C ASN A 73 1.95 -9.37 16.26
N PRO A 74 3.04 -9.58 17.03
CA PRO A 74 3.94 -10.72 16.82
C PRO A 74 3.29 -12.09 17.02
N LEU A 75 2.21 -12.18 17.81
CA LEU A 75 1.51 -13.43 18.10
C LEU A 75 0.44 -13.76 17.07
N THR A 76 -0.31 -12.74 16.60
CA THR A 76 -1.42 -12.96 15.65
C THR A 76 -1.03 -12.72 14.19
N GLY A 77 0.05 -11.98 13.93
CA GLY A 77 0.46 -11.58 12.58
C GLY A 77 -0.47 -10.55 11.92
N GLU A 78 -1.38 -9.95 12.69
CA GLU A 78 -2.38 -9.01 12.19
C GLU A 78 -2.08 -7.57 12.63
N TYR A 79 -2.54 -6.60 11.83
CA TYR A 79 -2.53 -5.19 12.19
C TYR A 79 -3.67 -4.86 13.15
N ASP A 80 -3.48 -3.87 14.02
CA ASP A 80 -4.59 -3.31 14.81
C ASP A 80 -5.56 -2.55 13.87
N PRO A 81 -6.84 -2.98 13.77
CA PRO A 81 -7.81 -2.39 12.86
C PRO A 81 -8.18 -0.93 13.22
N ASN A 82 -7.86 -0.47 14.43
CA ASN A 82 -8.11 0.93 14.83
C ASN A 82 -7.12 1.91 14.19
N VAL A 83 -5.98 1.42 13.69
CA VAL A 83 -4.88 2.26 13.19
C VAL A 83 -4.48 1.92 11.75
N ILE A 84 -4.63 0.67 11.32
CA ILE A 84 -4.38 0.23 9.95
C ILE A 84 -5.58 -0.54 9.44
N THR A 85 -6.08 -0.14 8.27
CA THR A 85 -7.12 -0.87 7.55
C THR A 85 -6.55 -1.40 6.25
N GLN A 86 -6.53 -2.73 6.09
CA GLN A 86 -6.18 -3.38 4.82
C GLN A 86 -7.44 -3.70 4.01
N LEU A 87 -7.53 -3.14 2.79
CA LEU A 87 -8.62 -3.45 1.87
C LEU A 87 -8.40 -4.82 1.23
N ARG A 88 -9.25 -5.80 1.57
CA ARG A 88 -9.09 -7.20 1.13
C ARG A 88 -9.88 -7.55 -0.13
N ASN A 89 -10.87 -6.77 -0.52
CA ASN A 89 -11.69 -7.08 -1.69
C ASN A 89 -11.08 -6.44 -2.95
N ASN A 90 -10.65 -7.29 -3.89
CA ASN A 90 -10.14 -6.85 -5.19
C ASN A 90 -11.27 -6.88 -6.23
N PHE A 91 -11.59 -5.72 -6.80
CA PHE A 91 -12.67 -5.55 -7.77
C PHE A 91 -12.19 -5.44 -9.22
N ARG A 92 -10.92 -5.79 -9.49
CA ARG A 92 -10.29 -5.66 -10.82
C ARG A 92 -10.00 -7.00 -11.47
N SER A 93 -9.34 -7.90 -10.75
CA SER A 93 -8.67 -9.05 -11.34
C SER A 93 -9.54 -10.32 -11.33
N HIS A 94 -9.38 -11.13 -12.38
CA HIS A 94 -9.87 -12.51 -12.41
C HIS A 94 -9.21 -13.32 -11.28
N PRO A 95 -9.91 -14.28 -10.63
CA PRO A 95 -9.34 -15.09 -9.54
C PRO A 95 -7.96 -15.69 -9.84
N ALA A 96 -7.80 -16.29 -11.02
CA ALA A 96 -6.52 -16.88 -11.45
C ALA A 96 -5.37 -15.86 -11.56
N LEU A 97 -5.66 -14.60 -11.93
CA LEU A 97 -4.65 -13.54 -12.00
C LEU A 97 -4.29 -12.99 -10.61
N LEU A 98 -5.24 -13.05 -9.68
CA LEU A 98 -5.05 -12.57 -8.31
C LEU A 98 -4.32 -13.60 -7.42
N GLU A 99 -4.46 -14.89 -7.71
CA GLU A 99 -4.00 -15.99 -6.85
C GLU A 99 -2.51 -15.88 -6.48
N LEU A 100 -1.63 -15.79 -7.49
CA LEU A 100 -0.18 -15.73 -7.28
C LEU A 100 0.25 -14.48 -6.48
N PRO A 101 -0.08 -13.24 -6.87
CA PRO A 101 0.33 -12.07 -6.10
C PRO A 101 -0.29 -12.04 -4.69
N ASN A 102 -1.53 -12.54 -4.54
CA ASN A 102 -2.18 -12.65 -3.23
C ASN A 102 -1.38 -13.55 -2.27
N ARG A 103 -0.95 -14.73 -2.74
CA ARG A 103 -0.14 -15.65 -1.95
C ARG A 103 1.24 -15.07 -1.61
N MET A 104 1.90 -14.44 -2.59
CA MET A 104 3.27 -13.95 -2.45
C MET A 104 3.38 -12.72 -1.53
N PHE A 105 2.44 -11.78 -1.61
CA PHE A 105 2.59 -10.47 -0.98
C PHE A 105 1.57 -10.17 0.13
N TYR A 106 0.41 -10.84 0.11
CA TYR A 106 -0.72 -10.50 0.98
C TYR A 106 -1.19 -11.69 1.83
N ALA A 107 -0.36 -12.74 1.97
CA ALA A 107 -0.63 -13.93 2.78
C ALA A 107 -1.98 -14.61 2.43
N GLY A 108 -2.42 -14.51 1.17
CA GLY A 108 -3.69 -15.09 0.74
C GLY A 108 -4.94 -14.34 1.20
N GLN A 109 -4.82 -13.14 1.80
CA GLN A 109 -5.94 -12.43 2.41
C GLN A 109 -6.86 -11.72 1.41
N LEU A 110 -6.42 -11.49 0.17
CA LEU A 110 -7.23 -10.82 -0.85
C LEU A 110 -8.34 -11.74 -1.39
N ARG A 111 -9.47 -11.12 -1.76
CA ARG A 111 -10.68 -11.78 -2.25
C ARG A 111 -11.04 -11.22 -3.63
N ALA A 112 -11.12 -12.07 -4.64
CA ALA A 112 -11.63 -11.67 -5.95
C ALA A 112 -13.13 -11.37 -5.85
N LYS A 113 -13.50 -10.12 -6.13
CA LYS A 113 -14.88 -9.59 -6.06
C LYS A 113 -15.26 -8.79 -7.31
N ALA A 114 -14.42 -8.81 -8.34
CA ALA A 114 -14.74 -8.23 -9.63
C ALA A 114 -15.91 -8.99 -10.30
N SER A 115 -16.76 -8.28 -11.05
CA SER A 115 -17.84 -8.94 -11.82
C SER A 115 -17.26 -9.92 -12.85
N PRO A 116 -17.86 -11.11 -13.04
CA PRO A 116 -17.52 -12.01 -14.13
C PRO A 116 -17.54 -11.33 -15.50
N ASP A 117 -18.51 -10.43 -15.74
CA ASP A 117 -18.64 -9.68 -17.01
C ASP A 117 -17.39 -8.87 -17.36
N LYS A 118 -16.63 -8.43 -16.35
CA LYS A 118 -15.38 -7.65 -16.54
C LYS A 118 -14.13 -8.50 -16.52
N THR A 119 -14.15 -9.68 -15.90
CA THR A 119 -12.95 -10.50 -15.70
C THR A 119 -12.85 -11.66 -16.66
N HIS A 120 -13.97 -12.10 -17.22
CA HIS A 120 -14.06 -13.26 -18.11
C HIS A 120 -14.35 -12.87 -19.56
N TRP A 121 -14.50 -11.58 -19.88
CA TRP A 121 -14.90 -11.13 -21.23
C TRP A 121 -13.98 -11.61 -22.35
N ALA A 122 -12.70 -11.86 -22.04
CA ALA A 122 -11.70 -12.34 -23.00
C ALA A 122 -11.36 -13.84 -22.83
N VAL A 123 -12.04 -14.56 -21.96
CA VAL A 123 -11.80 -16.00 -21.77
C VAL A 123 -12.31 -16.74 -23.00
N GLY A 124 -11.42 -17.47 -23.68
CA GLY A 124 -11.74 -18.13 -24.94
C GLY A 124 -11.97 -17.16 -26.10
N TRP A 125 -11.40 -15.95 -26.04
CA TRP A 125 -11.58 -14.96 -27.09
C TRP A 125 -10.97 -15.43 -28.42
N ASP A 126 -11.80 -15.59 -29.45
CA ASP A 126 -11.41 -16.15 -30.76
C ASP A 126 -10.25 -15.41 -31.45
N ARG A 127 -9.99 -14.15 -31.06
CA ARG A 127 -8.90 -13.33 -31.59
C ARG A 127 -7.61 -13.38 -30.78
N LEU A 128 -7.60 -14.09 -29.65
CA LEU A 128 -6.43 -14.36 -28.85
C LEU A 128 -6.14 -15.87 -28.92
N PRO A 129 -5.25 -16.31 -29.83
CA PRO A 129 -4.91 -17.73 -29.91
C PRO A 129 -4.28 -18.19 -28.58
N ASN A 130 -4.81 -19.28 -28.02
CA ASN A 130 -4.30 -19.94 -26.82
C ASN A 130 -2.98 -20.68 -27.10
#